data_AF-A0A1S9CS50-F1
#
_entry.id   AF-A0A1S9CS50-F1
#
_cell.length_a   1.000
_cell.length_b   1.000
_cell.length_c   1.000
_cell.angle_alpha   90.00
_cell.angle_beta   90.00
_cell.angle_gamma   90.00
#
_symmetry.space_group_name_H-M   'P 1'
#
loop_
_entity.id
_entity.type
_entity.pdbx_description
1 polymer ?
#
loop_
_entity_poly.entity_id
_entity_poly.type
_entity_poly.pdbx_seq_one_letter_code
_entity_poly.pdbx_strand_id
1 'polypeptide(L)' 'MVTNCDIIIDGKFESSLVDTERNLVGSTNQQIHFVSDRYKQAKNYFLKRRPVRAEINVYEDIIFNGDVTITEMTREVTI' A
#
# COMPACT_ATOMS: atom_id res chain seq x y z
N MET A 1 -7.80 5.26 -26.47
CA MET A 1 -6.65 5.36 -25.53
C MET A 1 -6.98 6.44 -24.50
N VAL A 2 -6.84 6.15 -23.21
CA VAL A 2 -7.04 7.15 -22.15
C VAL A 2 -5.79 8.03 -22.11
N THR A 3 -5.89 9.29 -22.53
CA THR A 3 -4.73 10.15 -22.82
C THR A 3 -4.01 10.71 -21.58
N ASN A 4 -4.69 10.73 -20.42
CA ASN A 4 -4.17 11.33 -19.19
C ASN A 4 -4.18 10.34 -18.00
N CYS A 5 -4.07 9.05 -18.29
CA CYS A 5 -4.06 8.00 -17.28
C CYS A 5 -2.83 7.12 -17.52
N ASP A 6 -2.12 6.79 -16.44
CA ASP A 6 -0.94 5.92 -16.47
C ASP A 6 -1.25 4.52 -15.92
N ILE A 7 -2.20 4.42 -14.97
CA ILE A 7 -2.56 3.20 -14.25
C ILE A 7 -4.08 3.12 -14.08
N ILE A 8 -4.67 1.96 -14.38
CA ILE A 8 -6.06 1.63 -14.09
C ILE A 8 -6.07 0.47 -13.10
N ILE A 9 -6.88 0.58 -12.04
CA ILE A 9 -7.17 -0.52 -11.12
C ILE A 9 -8.53 -1.08 -11.49
N ASP A 10 -8.59 -2.38 -11.75
CA ASP A 10 -9.82 -3.11 -12.05
C ASP A 10 -10.12 -4.12 -10.93
N GLY A 11 -11.40 -4.40 -10.69
CA GLY A 11 -11.89 -5.31 -9.65
C GLY A 11 -12.27 -4.61 -8.34
N LYS A 12 -13.36 -5.08 -7.72
CA LYS A 12 -13.82 -4.64 -6.39
C LYS A 12 -12.97 -5.26 -5.29
N PHE A 13 -12.87 -4.59 -4.15
CA PHE A 13 -12.35 -5.20 -2.93
C PHE A 13 -13.24 -6.37 -2.48
N GLU A 14 -12.61 -7.47 -2.08
CA GLU A 14 -13.24 -8.65 -1.51
C GLU A 14 -12.50 -9.07 -0.24
N SER A 15 -13.18 -8.99 0.90
CA SER A 15 -12.60 -9.28 2.22
C SER A 15 -12.15 -10.73 2.40
N SER A 16 -12.69 -11.67 1.62
CA SER A 16 -12.25 -13.07 1.59
C SER A 16 -10.96 -13.29 0.79
N LEU A 17 -10.52 -12.28 0.02
CA LEU A 17 -9.40 -12.36 -0.91
C LEU A 17 -8.33 -11.33 -0.58
N VAL A 18 -8.09 -11.03 0.70
CA VAL A 18 -7.10 -10.01 1.13
C VAL A 18 -5.75 -10.25 0.45
N ASP A 19 -5.19 -9.17 -0.10
CA ASP A 19 -3.86 -9.17 -0.69
C ASP A 19 -2.85 -8.59 0.30
N THR A 20 -1.84 -9.38 0.65
CA THR A 20 -0.75 -8.99 1.56
C THR A 20 0.58 -8.77 0.85
N GLU A 21 0.61 -8.86 -0.48
CA GLU A 21 1.82 -8.89 -1.30
C GLU A 21 1.98 -7.64 -2.17
N ARG A 22 0.90 -6.91 -2.47
CA ARG A 22 0.92 -5.72 -3.33
C ARG A 22 0.60 -4.44 -2.53
N ASN A 23 1.14 -3.29 -2.94
CA ASN A 23 0.98 -2.04 -2.17
C ASN A 23 -0.26 -1.23 -2.54
N LEU A 24 -0.79 -1.37 -3.76
CA LEU A 24 -1.83 -0.47 -4.29
C LEU A 24 -3.25 -1.05 -4.22
N VAL A 25 -3.38 -2.37 -4.06
CA VAL A 25 -4.67 -3.08 -4.09
C VAL A 25 -4.83 -3.91 -2.81
N GLY A 26 -6.08 -4.03 -2.35
CA GLY A 26 -6.41 -4.71 -1.10
C GLY A 26 -6.86 -6.15 -1.27
N SER A 27 -7.17 -6.60 -2.50
CA SER A 27 -7.62 -7.97 -2.77
C SER A 27 -6.99 -8.59 -4.02
N THR A 28 -6.79 -9.91 -3.99
CA THR A 28 -6.11 -10.68 -5.05
C THR A 28 -6.87 -10.71 -6.38
N ASN A 29 -8.19 -10.50 -6.34
CA ASN A 29 -9.03 -10.36 -7.53
C ASN A 29 -8.84 -9.01 -8.27
N GLN A 30 -8.19 -8.02 -7.65
CA GLN A 30 -7.94 -6.72 -8.28
C GLN A 30 -6.72 -6.76 -9.21
N GLN A 31 -6.82 -6.11 -10.37
CA GLN A 31 -5.78 -6.04 -11.40
C GLN A 31 -5.23 -4.62 -11.51
N ILE A 32 -3.93 -4.50 -11.82
CA ILE A 32 -3.26 -3.21 -12.06
C ILE A 32 -2.82 -3.19 -13.52
N HIS A 33 -3.44 -2.32 -14.32
CA HIS A 33 -3.13 -2.13 -15.73
C HIS A 33 -2.25 -0.89 -15.90
N PHE A 34 -1.03 -1.10 -16.40
CA PHE A 34 -0.15 -0.01 -16.82
C PHE A 34 -0.50 0.36 -18.26
N VAL A 35 -1.17 1.50 -18.45
CA VAL A 35 -1.65 1.96 -19.76
C VAL A 35 -0.66 2.90 -20.46
N SER A 36 0.39 3.32 -19.75
CA SER A 36 1.54 4.05 -20.28
C SER A 36 2.86 3.44 -19.78
N ASP A 37 3.97 3.82 -20.41
CA ASP A 37 5.32 3.38 -20.02
C ASP A 37 5.93 4.19 -18.86
N ARG A 38 5.20 5.17 -18.29
CA ARG A 38 5.72 6.10 -17.26
C ARG A 38 6.38 5.38 -16.08
N TYR A 39 5.81 4.24 -15.66
CA TYR A 39 6.28 3.45 -14.52
C TYR A 39 6.99 2.15 -14.90
N LYS A 40 7.44 2.00 -16.16
CA LYS A 40 8.04 0.75 -16.65
C LYS A 40 9.20 0.24 -15.78
N GLN A 41 10.05 1.15 -15.29
CA GLN A 41 11.19 0.82 -14.41
C GLN A 41 10.82 0.72 -12.93
N ALA A 42 9.65 1.21 -12.54
CA ALA A 42 9.19 1.31 -11.15
C ALA A 42 7.99 0.40 -10.84
N LYS A 43 7.64 -0.57 -11.70
CA LYS A 43 6.45 -1.44 -11.51
C LYS A 43 6.41 -2.13 -10.13
N ASN A 44 7.57 -2.53 -9.61
CA ASN A 44 7.68 -3.17 -8.30
C ASN A 44 7.22 -2.27 -7.14
N TYR A 45 7.20 -0.95 -7.32
CA TYR A 45 6.62 -0.02 -6.34
C TYR A 45 5.14 -0.35 -6.05
N PHE A 46 4.40 -0.82 -7.05
CA PHE A 46 2.98 -1.17 -6.94
C PHE A 46 2.78 -2.68 -6.69
N LEU A 47 3.60 -3.51 -7.34
CA LEU A 47 3.41 -4.96 -7.40
C LEU A 47 4.07 -5.75 -6.26
N LYS A 48 4.88 -5.10 -5.42
CA LYS A 48 5.59 -5.79 -4.33
C LYS A 48 5.49 -5.03 -3.03
N ARG A 49 5.16 -5.74 -1.96
CA ARG A 49 5.12 -5.20 -0.61
C ARG A 49 6.49 -4.69 -0.22
N ARG A 50 6.51 -3.47 0.29
CA ARG A 50 7.74 -2.85 0.81
C ARG A 50 7.72 -2.94 2.35
N PRO A 51 8.90 -3.01 2.99
CA PRO A 51 8.97 -2.88 4.44
C PRO A 51 8.36 -1.55 4.83
N VAL A 52 7.36 -1.59 5.71
CA VAL A 52 6.78 -0.38 6.29
C VAL A 52 7.84 0.24 7.20
N ARG A 53 8.15 1.51 6.94
CA ARG A 53 8.94 2.34 7.82
C ARG A 53 8.01 3.41 8.36
N ALA A 54 7.86 3.45 9.67
CA ALA A 54 7.17 4.52 10.36
C ALA A 54 8.21 5.36 11.09
N GLU A 55 8.08 6.67 10.98
CA GLU A 55 8.79 7.61 11.84
C GLU A 55 7.86 7.98 12.99
N ILE A 56 8.35 7.80 14.21
CA ILE A 56 7.62 8.12 15.44
C ILE A 56 8.38 9.25 16.12
N ASN A 57 7.76 10.43 16.17
CA ASN A 57 8.27 11.53 17.00
C ASN A 57 7.59 11.46 18.35
N VAL A 58 8.39 11.36 19.42
CA VAL A 58 7.92 11.33 20.80
C VAL A 58 8.41 12.59 21.50
N TYR A 59 7.49 13.52 21.74
CA TYR A 59 7.74 14.74 22.53
C TYR A 59 6.57 14.94 23.50
N GLU A 60 5.76 15.98 23.32
CA GLU A 60 4.52 16.16 24.08
C GLU A 60 3.36 15.32 23.53
N ASP A 61 3.38 15.05 22.22
CA ASP A 61 2.43 14.21 21.50
C ASP A 61 3.14 13.03 20.80
N ILE A 62 2.38 11.97 20.50
CA ILE A 62 2.83 10.86 19.65
C ILE A 62 2.31 11.12 18.23
N ILE A 63 3.22 11.43 17.30
CA ILE A 63 2.89 11.64 15.89
C ILE A 63 3.45 10.49 15.06
N PHE A 64 2.58 9.80 14.31
CA PHE A 64 2.94 8.74 13.37
C PHE A 64 2.94 9.27 11.94
N ASN A 65 4.10 9.24 11.28
CA ASN A 65 4.22 9.51 9.85
C ASN A 65 4.70 8.25 9.12
N GLY A 66 4.00 7.86 8.04
CA GLY A 66 4.38 6.72 7.22
C GLY A 66 3.19 5.98 6.60
N ASP A 67 3.51 4.89 5.89
CA ASP A 67 2.53 3.98 5.29
C ASP A 67 2.02 3.00 6.37
N VAL A 68 1.17 3.50 7.26
CA VAL A 68 0.69 2.74 8.42
C VAL A 68 -0.46 1.82 8.00
N THR A 69 -0.18 0.52 7.86
CA THR A 69 -1.25 -0.49 7.97
C THR A 69 -1.44 -0.79 9.45
N ILE A 70 -2.52 -0.28 10.05
CA ILE A 70 -2.89 -0.63 11.43
C ILE A 70 -3.38 -2.09 11.40
N THR A 71 -2.50 -3.02 11.71
CA THR A 71 -2.89 -4.33 12.25
C THR A 71 -2.81 -4.20 13.77
N GLU A 72 -3.89 -4.58 14.49
CA GLU A 72 -3.97 -4.51 15.95
C GLU A 72 -2.64 -4.94 16.61
N MET A 73 -1.94 -3.98 17.23
CA MET A 73 -0.79 -4.25 18.08
C MET A 73 -1.27 -4.36 19.52
N THR A 74 -1.57 -5.58 19.97
CA THR A 74 -1.53 -5.88 21.42
C THR A 74 -0.09 -6.17 21.80
N ARG A 75 0.65 -5.15 22.28
CA ARG A 75 1.73 -5.34 23.26
C ARG A 75 1.89 -4.09 24.12
N GLU A 76 1.82 -4.27 25.43
CA GLU A 76 2.27 -3.31 26.42
C GLU A 76 3.76 -3.03 26.21
N VAL A 77 4.12 -1.75 26.17
CA VAL A 77 5.50 -1.29 26.31
C VAL A 77 5.61 -0.74 27.73
N THR A 78 6.21 -1.53 28.62
CA THR A 78 6.62 -1.04 29.94
C THR A 78 7.90 -0.21 29.76
N ILE A 79 7.84 1.05 30.16
CA ILE A 79 9.00 1.97 30.24
C ILE A 79 9.69 1.76 31.58
#